data_AF-A0A7W9G2R1-F1
#
_entry.id   AF-A0A7W9G2R1-F1
#
_cell.length_a   1.000
_cell.length_b   1.000
_cell.length_c   1.000
_cell.angle_alpha   90.00
_cell.angle_beta   90.00
_cell.angle_gamma   90.00
#
_symmetry.space_group_name_H-M   'P 1'
#
loop_
_entity.id
_entity.type
_entity.pdbx_description
1 polymer ?
#
loop_
_entity_poly.entity_id
_entity_poly.type
_entity_poly.pdbx_seq_one_letter_code
_entity_poly.pdbx_strand_id
1 'polypeptide(L)' 'MYAWLWRKLPGTARTKVLTAAVMVAVVGVVLWYVVFPLLEPMVTLDEVSVRK' A
#
# COMPACT_ATOMS: atom_id res chain seq x y z
N MET A 1 5.15 -18.27 -18.93
CA MET A 1 5.69 -16.90 -18.79
C MET A 1 6.05 -16.53 -17.35
N TYR A 2 5.16 -16.68 -16.36
CA TYR A 2 5.50 -16.33 -14.95
C TYR A 2 6.40 -17.36 -14.23
N ALA A 3 6.42 -18.62 -14.69
CA ALA A 3 7.19 -19.69 -14.04
C ALA A 3 8.71 -19.42 -13.96
N TRP A 4 9.27 -18.66 -14.91
CA TRP A 4 10.70 -18.30 -14.89
C TRP A 4 11.02 -17.24 -13.83
N LEU A 5 10.13 -16.28 -13.63
CA LEU A 5 10.24 -15.27 -12.56
C LEU A 5 10.12 -15.93 -11.17
N TRP A 6 9.24 -16.93 -11.06
CA TRP A 6 9.11 -17.78 -9.88
C TRP A 6 10.30 -18.72 -9.66
N ARG A 7 11.33 -18.77 -10.52
CA ARG A 7 12.57 -19.53 -10.27
C ARG A 7 13.72 -18.67 -9.74
N LYS A 8 13.70 -17.35 -9.94
CA LYS A 8 14.74 -16.43 -9.45
C LYS A 8 14.60 -16.00 -7.99
N LEU A 9 13.40 -16.09 -7.44
CA LEU A 9 13.17 -15.78 -6.02
C LEU A 9 13.72 -16.94 -5.15
N PRO A 10 14.68 -16.70 -4.24
CA PRO A 10 15.16 -17.73 -3.33
C PRO A 10 14.08 -18.11 -2.32
N GLY A 11 13.87 -19.42 -2.10
CA GLY A 11 12.90 -19.97 -1.15
C GLY A 11 11.66 -20.62 -1.78
N THR A 12 10.89 -21.31 -0.94
CA THR A 12 9.68 -22.09 -1.30
C THR A 12 8.56 -21.20 -1.85
N ALA A 13 7.58 -21.75 -2.59
CA ALA A 13 6.43 -20.98 -3.08
C ALA A 13 5.72 -20.16 -1.98
N ARG A 14 5.69 -20.67 -0.73
CA ARG A 14 5.17 -19.99 0.45
C ARG A 14 5.91 -18.70 0.79
N THR A 15 7.24 -18.69 0.76
CA THR A 15 8.02 -17.48 1.10
C THR A 15 7.82 -16.40 0.05
N LYS A 16 7.66 -16.76 -1.23
CA LYS A 16 7.38 -15.80 -2.31
C LYS A 16 6.03 -15.11 -2.14
N VAL A 17 5.01 -15.90 -1.83
CA VAL A 17 3.66 -15.38 -1.52
C VAL A 17 3.73 -14.48 -0.29
N LEU A 18 4.46 -14.90 0.75
CA LEU A 18 4.63 -14.09 1.97
C LEU A 18 5.33 -12.77 1.66
N THR A 19 6.45 -12.78 0.91
CA THR A 19 7.17 -11.56 0.54
C THR A 19 6.31 -10.62 -0.32
N ALA A 20 5.58 -11.16 -1.29
CA ALA A 20 4.67 -10.37 -2.11
C ALA A 20 3.54 -9.75 -1.27
N ALA A 21 2.93 -10.54 -0.37
CA ALA A 21 1.89 -10.07 0.53
C ALA A 21 2.41 -8.98 1.47
N VAL A 22 3.61 -9.16 2.05
CA VAL A 22 4.27 -8.14 2.87
C VAL A 22 4.51 -6.87 2.08
N MET A 23 4.97 -6.97 0.83
CA MET A 23 5.25 -5.79 0.01
C MET A 23 3.98 -4.99 -0.31
N VAL A 24 2.87 -5.67 -0.60
CA VAL A 24 1.56 -5.04 -0.79
C VAL A 24 1.07 -4.41 0.51
N ALA A 25 1.21 -5.12 1.64
CA ALA A 25 0.81 -4.60 2.95
C ALA A 25 1.61 -3.34 3.33
N VAL A 26 2.93 -3.34 3.10
CA VAL A 26 3.79 -2.18 3.34
C VAL A 26 3.34 -0.98 2.51
N VAL A 27 3.07 -1.17 1.21
CA VAL A 27 2.56 -0.09 0.35
C VAL A 27 1.20 0.41 0.85
N GLY A 28 0.28 -0.49 1.22
CA GLY A 28 -1.02 -0.11 1.79
C GLY A 28 -0.89 0.73 3.06
N VAL A 29 0.00 0.32 3.98
CA VAL A 29 0.31 1.05 5.21
C VAL A 29 0.90 2.43 4.90
N VAL A 30 1.86 2.51 3.98
CA VAL A 30 2.45 3.79 3.57
C VAL A 30 1.41 4.72 2.96
N LEU A 31 0.54 4.20 2.09
CA LEU A 31 -0.55 5.01 1.53
C LEU A 31 -1.46 5.52 2.66
N TRP A 32 -1.90 4.64 3.56
CA TRP A 32 -2.85 4.97 4.62
C TRP A 32 -2.29 5.95 5.66
N TYR A 33 -1.04 5.78 6.08
CA TYR A 33 -0.46 6.56 7.18
C TYR A 33 0.47 7.70 6.75
N VAL A 34 0.89 7.74 5.48
CA VAL A 34 1.77 8.80 4.97
C VAL A 34 1.06 9.60 3.89
N VAL A 35 0.51 8.93 2.87
CA VAL A 35 -0.08 9.65 1.73
C VAL A 35 -1.39 10.32 2.11
N PHE A 36 -2.29 9.63 2.81
CA PHE A 36 -3.54 10.23 3.28
C PHE A 36 -3.31 11.45 4.20
N PRO A 37 -2.45 11.39 5.23
CA PRO A 37 -2.15 12.58 6.05
C PRO A 37 -1.46 13.72 5.30
N LEU A 38 -0.65 13.41 4.27
CA LEU A 38 -0.09 14.46 3.40
C LEU A 38 -1.13 15.07 2.46
N LEU A 39 -2.18 14.33 2.12
CA LEU A 39 -3.29 14.80 1.30
C LEU A 39 -4.38 15.50 2.12
N GLU A 40 -4.53 15.20 3.40
CA GLU A 40 -5.44 15.88 4.35
C GLU A 40 -5.35 17.42 4.28
N PRO A 41 -4.17 18.07 4.24
CA PRO A 41 -4.09 19.52 4.06
C PRO A 41 -4.48 20.01 2.65
N MET A 42 -4.52 19.13 1.64
CA MET A 42 -4.90 19.49 0.26
C MET A 42 -6.37 19.20 -0.05
N VAL A 43 -6.97 18.25 0.64
CA VAL A 43 -8.39 17.94 0.54
C VAL A 43 -9.06 18.60 1.75
N THR A 44 -9.58 19.81 1.55
CA THR A 44 -10.37 20.56 2.55
C THR A 44 -11.69 19.82 2.87
N LEU A 45 -11.61 18.65 3.51
CA LEU A 45 -12.78 17.87 3.96
C LEU A 45 -13.38 18.44 5.25
N ASP A 46 -12.62 19.26 5.97
CA ASP A 46 -13.01 19.86 7.25
C ASP A 46 -13.80 21.18 7.12
N GLU A 47 -14.03 21.70 5.90
CA GLU A 47 -14.93 22.84 5.73
C GLU A 47 -16.39 22.39 5.86
N VAL A 48 -16.81 22.19 7.11
CA VAL A 48 -18.22 22.17 7.47
C VAL A 48 -18.77 23.56 7.15
N SER A 49 -19.40 23.70 5.98
CA SER A 49 -20.20 24.87 5.61
C SER A 49 -21.45 24.94 6.49
N VAL A 50 -21.28 25.19 7.79
CA VAL A 50 -22.40 25.59 8.65
C VAL A 50 -22.72 27.03 8.31
N ARG A 51 -23.62 27.22 7.35
CA ARG A 51 -24.26 28.51 7.12
C ARG A 51 -25.09 28.83 8.37
N LYS A 52 -24.61 29.78 9.18
CA LYS A 52 -25.44 30.47 10.17
C LYS A 52 -26.35 31.48 9.48
#